data_AF-A0AA39MBQ4-F1
#
_entry.id   AF-A0AA39MBQ4-F1
#
_cell.length_a   1.000
_cell.length_b   1.000
_cell.length_c   1.000
_cell.angle_alpha   90.00
_cell.angle_beta   90.00
_cell.angle_gamma   90.00
#
_symmetry.space_group_name_H-M   'P 1'
#
loop_
_entity.id
_entity.type
_entity.pdbx_description
1 polymer ?
#
loop_
_entity_poly.entity_id
_entity_poly.type
_entity_poly.pdbx_seq_one_letter_code
_entity_poly.pdbx_strand_id
1 'polypeptide(L)'
;MEWVKSIGNPLEDEVVVKLSKKYGKTPAQILLRHLTQRNISVIPKSGNEKRLKENIDIFDFQLTDAEIDELNKPKHHQRLFTQDFMAGHPEDPYKDERSC
;
A
#
# COMPACT_ATOMS: atom_id res chain seq x y z
N MET A 1 -14.77 16.39 3.77
CA MET A 1 -13.40 15.87 3.51
C MET A 1 -13.30 15.61 2.03
N GLU A 2 -12.96 16.63 1.26
CA GLU A 2 -12.58 16.43 -0.14
C GLU A 2 -11.25 15.68 -0.12
N TRP A 3 -11.28 14.45 -0.61
CA TRP A 3 -10.07 13.68 -0.85
C TRP A 3 -9.22 14.42 -1.87
N VAL A 4 -7.91 14.49 -1.63
CA VAL A 4 -6.93 15.07 -2.55
C VAL A 4 -7.20 14.53 -3.96
N LYS A 5 -7.42 15.45 -4.91
CA LYS A 5 -7.78 15.14 -6.30
C LYS A 5 -6.75 14.17 -6.90
N SER A 6 -7.24 13.03 -7.40
CA SER A 6 -6.54 12.07 -8.27
C SER A 6 -5.38 11.28 -7.64
N ILE A 7 -5.64 10.60 -6.53
CA ILE A 7 -4.76 9.54 -6.02
C ILE A 7 -5.24 8.21 -6.59
N GLY A 8 -4.38 7.47 -7.30
CA GLY A 8 -4.69 6.11 -7.75
C GLY A 8 -4.95 5.20 -6.55
N ASN A 9 -6.08 4.48 -6.55
CA ASN A 9 -6.42 3.54 -5.49
C ASN A 9 -5.58 2.27 -5.64
N PRO A 10 -4.66 1.93 -4.71
CA PRO A 10 -3.81 0.75 -4.84
C PRO A 10 -4.61 -0.57 -4.79
N LEU A 11 -5.85 -0.55 -4.28
CA LEU A 11 -6.73 -1.72 -4.30
C LEU A 11 -7.30 -2.01 -5.70
N GLU A 12 -7.24 -1.04 -6.61
CA GLU A 12 -7.73 -1.14 -8.00
C GLU A 12 -6.59 -1.31 -9.01
N ASP A 13 -5.33 -1.36 -8.55
CA ASP A 13 -4.17 -1.58 -9.40
C ASP A 13 -4.29 -2.93 -10.14
N GLU A 14 -4.01 -2.92 -11.45
CA GLU A 14 -4.21 -4.07 -12.33
C GLU A 14 -3.39 -5.29 -11.90
N VAL A 15 -2.15 -5.07 -11.43
CA VAL A 15 -1.27 -6.15 -10.95
C VAL A 15 -1.87 -6.72 -9.66
N VAL A 16 -2.29 -5.85 -8.74
CA VAL A 16 -2.89 -6.28 -7.47
C VAL A 16 -4.16 -7.10 -7.70
N VAL A 17 -5.06 -6.65 -8.58
CA VAL A 17 -6.31 -7.35 -8.91
C VAL A 17 -6.05 -8.68 -9.64
N LYS A 18 -5.05 -8.72 -10.53
CA LYS A 18 -4.63 -9.96 -11.20
C LYS A 18 -4.14 -10.99 -10.18
N LEU A 19 -3.30 -10.58 -9.24
CA LEU A 19 -2.78 -11.46 -8.19
C LEU A 19 -3.87 -11.87 -7.20
N SER A 20 -4.79 -10.96 -6.86
CA SER A 20 -5.91 -11.28 -5.97
C SER A 20 -6.74 -12.44 -6.54
N LYS A 21 -7.01 -12.42 -7.85
CA LYS A 21 -7.67 -13.53 -8.56
C LYS A 21 -6.84 -14.81 -8.56
N LYS A 22 -5.54 -14.72 -8.84
CA LYS A 22 -4.62 -15.87 -8.86
C LYS A 22 -4.61 -16.64 -7.53
N TYR A 23 -4.58 -15.91 -6.42
CA TYR A 23 -4.47 -16.50 -5.08
C TYR A 23 -5.81 -16.72 -4.38
N GLY A 24 -6.93 -16.29 -4.98
CA GLY A 24 -8.25 -16.34 -4.33
C GLY A 24 -8.32 -15.45 -3.08
N LYS A 25 -7.58 -14.34 -3.07
CA LYS A 25 -7.45 -13.40 -1.95
C LYS A 25 -7.99 -12.03 -2.36
N THR A 26 -8.21 -11.17 -1.38
CA THR A 26 -8.60 -9.77 -1.64
C THR A 26 -7.39 -8.93 -2.06
N PRO A 27 -7.58 -7.81 -2.79
CA PRO A 27 -6.51 -6.87 -3.11
C PRO A 27 -5.74 -6.38 -1.87
N ALA A 28 -6.45 -6.16 -0.75
CA ALA A 28 -5.82 -5.76 0.51
C ALA A 28 -4.87 -6.84 1.05
N GLN A 29 -5.26 -8.11 0.99
CA GLN A 29 -4.40 -9.22 1.42
C GLN A 29 -3.13 -9.32 0.56
N ILE A 30 -3.23 -9.09 -0.76
CA ILE A 30 -2.05 -9.05 -1.65
C ILE A 30 -1.07 -7.95 -1.23
N LEU A 31 -1.56 -6.74 -0.99
CA LEU A 31 -0.73 -5.60 -0.57
C LEU A 31 -0.10 -5.82 0.82
N LEU A 32 -0.86 -6.37 1.77
CA LEU A 32 -0.34 -6.68 3.11
C LEU A 32 0.70 -7.80 3.06
N ARG A 33 0.47 -8.84 2.25
CA ARG A 33 1.45 -9.91 2.04
C ARG A 33 2.71 -9.40 1.38
N HIS A 34 2.60 -8.52 0.38
CA HIS A 34 3.74 -7.89 -0.28
C HIS A 34 4.68 -7.19 0.70
N LEU A 35 4.13 -6.38 1.60
CA LEU A 35 4.93 -5.66 2.61
C LEU A 35 5.54 -6.63 3.64
N THR A 36 4.73 -7.51 4.21
CA THR A 36 5.21 -8.43 5.27
C THR A 36 6.25 -9.42 4.77
N GLN A 37 6.12 -9.93 3.53
CA GLN A 37 7.12 -10.82 2.92
C GLN A 37 8.45 -10.12 2.65
N ARG A 38 8.45 -8.79 2.53
CA ARG A 38 9.66 -7.95 2.42
C ARG A 38 10.20 -7.51 3.79
N ASN A 39 9.79 -8.18 4.86
CA ASN A 39 10.13 -7.86 6.26
C ASN A 39 9.73 -6.44 6.69
N ILE A 40 8.64 -5.91 6.14
CA ILE A 40 8.05 -4.62 6.54
C ILE A 40 6.83 -4.89 7.41
N SER A 41 6.88 -4.45 8.68
CA SER A 41 5.73 -4.50 9.59
C SER A 41 4.61 -3.57 9.12
N VAL A 42 3.36 -4.05 9.19
CA VAL A 42 2.17 -3.33 8.72
C VAL A 42 1.16 -3.10 9.86
N ILE A 43 0.43 -1.99 9.79
CA ILE A 43 -0.59 -1.58 10.78
C ILE A 43 -1.94 -1.26 10.11
N PRO A 44 -2.61 -2.24 9.49
CA PRO A 44 -3.87 -2.00 8.78
C PRO A 44 -5.00 -1.62 9.74
N LYS A 45 -5.58 -0.43 9.56
CA LYS A 45 -6.71 0.05 10.36
C LYS A 45 -8.04 -0.46 9.80
N SER A 46 -8.86 -1.11 10.62
CA SER A 46 -10.24 -1.46 10.29
C SER A 46 -11.12 -1.47 11.55
N GLY A 47 -12.35 -0.98 11.44
CA GLY A 47 -13.42 -1.20 12.44
C GLY A 47 -14.43 -2.28 12.03
N ASN A 48 -14.24 -2.88 10.85
CA ASN A 48 -15.10 -3.94 10.32
C ASN A 48 -14.49 -5.30 10.64
N GLU A 49 -15.24 -6.15 11.34
CA GLU A 49 -14.78 -7.46 11.82
C GLU A 49 -14.36 -8.40 10.67
N LYS A 50 -15.11 -8.42 9.57
CA LYS A 50 -14.77 -9.24 8.39
C LYS A 50 -13.41 -8.83 7.84
N ARG A 51 -13.17 -7.52 7.67
CA ARG A 51 -11.88 -7.01 7.19
C ARG A 51 -10.73 -7.25 8.17
N LEU A 52 -11.00 -7.24 9.49
CA LEU A 52 -9.97 -7.59 10.47
C LEU A 52 -9.52 -9.05 10.29
N LYS A 53 -10.47 -9.97 10.10
CA LYS A 53 -10.18 -11.38 9.80
C LYS A 53 -9.44 -11.54 8.46
N GLU A 54 -9.86 -10.83 7.41
CA GLU A 54 -9.17 -10.85 6.11
C GLU A 54 -7.74 -10.30 6.21
N ASN A 55 -7.53 -9.21 6.95
CA ASN A 55 -6.21 -8.56 7.05
C ASN A 55 -5.15 -9.43 7.75
N ILE A 56 -5.56 -10.32 8.67
CA ILE A 56 -4.63 -11.24 9.35
C ILE A 56 -4.41 -12.54 8.56
N ASP A 57 -5.37 -12.91 7.70
CA ASP A 57 -5.32 -14.08 6.83
C ASP A 57 -4.42 -13.84 5.59
N ILE A 58 -3.14 -13.57 5.84
CA ILE A 58 -2.15 -13.25 4.80
C ILE A 58 -0.93 -14.18 4.80
N PHE A 59 -0.86 -15.11 5.73
CA PHE A 59 0.34 -15.96 5.94
C PHE A 59 0.19 -17.37 5.37
N ASP A 60 -0.96 -17.70 4.80
CA ASP A 60 -1.27 -19.00 4.20
C ASP A 60 -0.91 -19.08 2.70
N PHE A 61 -0.35 -18.01 2.12
CA PHE A 61 0.15 -17.98 0.75
C PHE A 61 1.48 -17.22 0.64
N GLN A 62 2.17 -17.36 -0.48
CA GLN A 62 3.44 -16.69 -0.74
C GLN A 62 3.45 -16.14 -2.16
N LEU A 63 3.90 -14.88 -2.29
CA LEU A 63 4.15 -14.26 -3.58
C LEU A 63 5.50 -14.74 -4.10
N THR A 64 5.60 -15.03 -5.39
CA THR A 64 6.89 -15.35 -6.02
C THR A 64 7.75 -14.09 -6.13
N ASP A 65 9.07 -14.26 -6.26
CA ASP A 65 9.99 -13.14 -6.42
C ASP A 65 9.62 -12.26 -7.63
N ALA A 66 9.21 -12.88 -8.74
CA ALA A 66 8.74 -12.16 -9.93
C ALA A 66 7.50 -11.29 -9.66
N GLU A 67 6.57 -11.76 -8.82
CA GLU A 67 5.37 -10.99 -8.46
C GLU A 67 5.68 -9.88 -7.45
N ILE A 68 6.62 -10.11 -6.54
CA ILE A 68 7.16 -9.05 -5.68
C ILE A 68 7.80 -7.96 -6.55
N ASP A 69 8.58 -8.34 -7.57
CA ASP A 69 9.19 -7.40 -8.51
C ASP A 69 8.17 -6.67 -9.40
N GLU A 70 7.07 -7.32 -9.78
CA GLU A 70 5.93 -6.70 -10.48
C GLU A 70 5.28 -5.64 -9.58
N LEU A 71 5.00 -5.98 -8.31
CA LEU A 71 4.39 -5.07 -7.33
C LEU A 71 5.31 -3.91 -6.90
N ASN A 72 6.63 -4.06 -7.05
CA ASN A 72 7.60 -3.00 -6.78
C ASN A 72 7.62 -1.88 -7.83
N LYS A 73 6.84 -2.00 -8.92
CA LYS A 73 6.78 -1.04 -10.03
C LYS A 73 5.40 -0.37 -10.12
N PRO A 74 4.93 0.34 -9.07
CA PRO A 74 3.64 1.00 -9.12
C PRO A 74 3.65 2.13 -10.16
N LYS A 75 2.49 2.38 -10.76
CA LYS A 75 2.31 3.51 -11.70
C LYS A 75 2.60 4.88 -11.05
N HIS A 76 2.39 4.98 -9.73
CA HIS A 76 2.56 6.21 -8.98
C HIS A 76 3.47 5.99 -7.77
N HIS A 77 4.57 6.74 -7.69
CA HIS A 77 5.48 6.78 -6.55
C HIS A 77 5.24 8.06 -5.75
N GLN A 78 4.11 8.12 -5.03
CA GLN A 78 3.70 9.33 -4.30
C GLN A 78 3.33 9.04 -2.85
N ARG A 79 3.62 10.01 -1.98
CA ARG A 79 3.25 9.99 -0.57
C ARG A 79 1.80 10.43 -0.40
N LEU A 80 1.00 9.63 0.30
CA LEU A 80 -0.40 9.99 0.60
C LEU A 80 -0.52 11.04 1.72
N PHE A 81 0.44 11.06 2.65
CA PHE A 81 0.48 11.98 3.77
C PHE A 81 1.65 12.94 3.60
N THR A 82 1.44 14.03 2.87
CA THR A 82 2.46 15.02 2.50
C THR A 82 2.93 15.90 3.67
N GLN A 83 2.15 15.97 4.75
CA GLN A 83 2.42 16.81 5.92
C GLN A 83 2.74 18.27 5.56
N ASP A 84 1.92 18.89 4.70
CA ASP A 84 2.17 20.25 4.17
C ASP A 84 2.32 21.33 5.25
N PHE A 85 1.75 21.11 6.44
CA PHE A 85 1.90 22.00 7.58
C PHE A 85 3.34 22.12 8.12
N MET A 86 4.24 21.18 7.77
CA MET A 86 5.66 21.21 8.14
C MET A 86 6.53 22.01 7.17
N ALA A 87 5.98 22.48 6.04
CA ALA A 87 6.77 23.16 5.02
C ALA A 87 7.47 24.42 5.58
N GLY A 88 8.79 24.47 5.45
CA GLY A 88 9.63 25.56 5.98
C GLY A 88 10.09 25.39 7.42
N HIS A 89 9.63 24.36 8.13
CA HIS A 89 10.14 24.03 9.45
C HIS A 89 11.58 23.45 9.34
N PRO A 90 12.51 23.77 10.27
CA PRO A 90 13.87 23.21 10.24
C PRO A 90 13.91 21.68 10.22
N GLU A 91 12.95 21.05 10.93
CA GLU A 91 12.76 19.60 11.02
C GLU A 91 11.71 19.05 10.02
N ASP A 92 11.49 19.72 8.89
CA ASP A 92 10.62 19.16 7.83
C ASP A 92 11.26 17.89 7.24
N PRO A 93 10.69 16.70 7.49
CA PRO A 93 11.31 15.43 7.10
C PRO A 93 11.27 15.19 5.58
N TYR A 94 10.47 15.96 4.83
CA TYR A 94 10.24 15.76 3.40
C TYR A 94 10.65 16.96 2.57
N LYS A 95 11.49 17.85 3.10
CA LYS A 95 11.92 19.07 2.43
C LYS A 95 12.41 18.83 1.00
N ASP A 96 13.20 17.78 0.80
CA ASP A 96 13.75 17.42 -0.51
C ASP A 96 12.67 16.89 -1.48
N GLU A 97 11.64 16.21 -0.96
CA GLU A 97 10.52 15.68 -1.78
C GLU A 97 9.55 16.79 -2.23
N ARG A 98 9.50 17.94 -1.53
CA ARG A 98 8.57 19.06 -1.85
C ARG A 98 9.05 19.98 -2.97
N SER A 99 10.34 19.92 -3.29
CA SER A 99 10.99 20.87 -4.21
C SER A 99 10.82 20.48 -5.69
N CYS A 100 10.00 19.47 -5.97
CA CYS A 100 9.78 18.84 -7.28
C CYS A 100 8.55 19.42 -7.98
#